data_AF-A0A4P7R955-F1
#
_entry.id   AF-A0A4P7R955-F1
#
_cell.length_a   1.000
_cell.length_b   1.000
_cell.length_c   1.000
_cell.angle_alpha   90.00
_cell.angle_beta   90.00
_cell.angle_gamma   90.00
#
_symmetry.space_group_name_H-M   'P 1'
#
loop_
_entity.id
_entity.type
_entity.pdbx_description
1 polymer ?
#
loop_
_entity_poly.entity_id
_entity_poly.type
_entity_poly.pdbx_seq_one_letter_code
_entity_poly.pdbx_strand_id
1 'polypeptide(L)'
;MHLFVWPGRWVVSWLPGGLHMIAASNEIQLTEPPDSKVLARCIGELPALPLALMVAVQALSSDDLPASACVDAVERDQSLAVRLLRLANSAFYGARGHVASVEDAVGMLGLRTVASVVAAVSMRSTLALVPCNGFCFETYWRHALTTAILARELARQAVLDPGEAFLAGLLHDVGQLLLVVAHADWAERALQMSHDEQIDLCEAERRLIGVGHDEVGAEVMRHWHFPERLVDAVAAHHVPLPASPGDRMSLSALVHLADLLAHHMDAEDGVPFSVGERPDWDSLCVDEAFLSSLLERTKNELSVFESA
;
A
#
# COMPACT_ATOMS: atom_id res chain seq x y z
N MET A 1 -4.78 19.90 11.80
CA MET A 1 -5.00 20.64 10.53
C MET A 1 -3.65 21.03 9.93
N HIS A 2 -3.01 20.09 9.21
CA HIS A 2 -1.81 20.39 8.42
C HIS A 2 -2.25 20.68 6.99
N LEU A 3 -2.23 21.96 6.62
CA LEU A 3 -2.50 22.41 5.25
C LEU A 3 -1.21 22.31 4.46
N PHE A 4 -1.15 21.42 3.46
CA PHE A 4 -0.03 21.37 2.53
C PHE A 4 -0.36 22.14 1.26
N VAL A 5 0.53 23.07 0.91
CA VAL A 5 0.38 23.95 -0.25
C VAL A 5 1.10 23.30 -1.43
N TRP A 6 0.32 22.81 -2.40
CA TRP A 6 0.77 22.49 -3.75
C TRP A 6 1.39 23.73 -4.41
N PRO A 7 2.35 23.66 -5.35
CA PRO A 7 3.04 24.83 -5.91
C PRO A 7 2.08 25.88 -6.53
N GLY A 8 1.53 26.75 -5.68
CA GLY A 8 0.71 27.90 -6.01
C GLY A 8 -0.73 27.65 -6.49
N ARG A 9 -1.31 26.44 -6.40
CA ARG A 9 -2.66 26.18 -7.00
C ARG A 9 -3.70 25.47 -6.13
N TRP A 10 -3.34 24.72 -5.10
CA TRP A 10 -4.33 23.92 -4.34
C TRP A 10 -3.96 23.75 -2.86
N VAL A 11 -4.98 23.55 -2.03
CA VAL A 11 -4.89 23.07 -0.65
C VAL A 11 -5.50 21.67 -0.62
N VAL A 12 -4.71 20.67 -0.21
CA VAL A 12 -5.17 19.28 -0.07
C VAL A 12 -5.53 19.03 1.39
N SER A 13 -6.73 18.50 1.64
CA SER A 13 -7.20 18.06 2.97
C SER A 13 -7.90 16.72 2.87
N TRP A 14 -7.67 15.82 3.81
CA TRP A 14 -8.44 14.58 3.92
C TRP A 14 -9.77 14.85 4.65
N LEU A 15 -10.89 14.43 4.07
CA LEU A 15 -12.23 14.39 4.70
C LEU A 15 -12.78 12.96 4.55
N PRO A 16 -13.87 12.58 5.25
CA PRO A 16 -14.42 11.23 5.16
C PRO A 16 -14.90 10.94 3.73
N GLY A 17 -14.24 9.99 3.05
CA GLY A 17 -14.56 9.60 1.65
C GLY A 17 -13.38 9.63 0.67
N GLY A 18 -12.19 10.10 1.07
CA GLY A 18 -10.98 10.06 0.25
C GLY A 18 -10.17 11.37 0.26
N LEU A 19 -9.39 11.60 -0.80
CA LEU A 19 -8.60 12.82 -1.01
C LEU A 19 -9.53 14.00 -1.41
N HIS A 20 -9.58 15.09 -0.62
CA HIS A 20 -10.33 16.30 -1.01
C HIS A 20 -9.38 17.47 -1.34
N MET A 21 -9.60 18.10 -2.50
CA MET A 21 -8.93 19.34 -2.90
C MET A 21 -9.87 20.54 -2.69
N ILE A 22 -9.40 21.58 -2.00
CA ILE A 22 -10.10 22.87 -1.95
C ILE A 22 -9.58 23.72 -3.11
N ALA A 23 -10.48 24.07 -4.04
CA ALA A 23 -10.13 24.69 -5.30
C ALA A 23 -9.72 26.16 -5.22
N ALA A 24 -8.54 26.48 -5.75
CA ALA A 24 -8.28 27.81 -6.30
C ALA A 24 -8.57 27.80 -7.81
N SER A 25 -9.86 27.86 -8.15
CA SER A 25 -10.44 28.48 -9.36
C SER A 25 -9.62 28.50 -10.68
N ASN A 26 -8.94 27.43 -11.06
CA ASN A 26 -8.34 27.29 -12.40
C ASN A 26 -8.79 25.97 -13.03
N GLU A 27 -9.29 26.05 -14.27
CA GLU A 27 -9.66 24.89 -15.08
C GLU A 27 -8.45 23.98 -15.32
N ILE A 28 -8.60 22.67 -15.09
CA ILE A 28 -7.61 21.65 -15.48
C ILE A 28 -7.53 21.65 -17.00
N GLN A 29 -6.39 22.06 -17.55
CA GLN A 29 -6.15 22.00 -18.99
C GLN A 29 -5.72 20.58 -19.35
N LEU A 30 -6.66 19.79 -19.85
CA LEU A 30 -6.36 18.46 -20.37
C LEU A 30 -5.42 18.56 -21.58
N THR A 31 -4.35 17.78 -21.55
CA THR A 31 -3.44 17.58 -22.67
C THR A 31 -4.02 16.57 -23.68
N GLU A 32 -3.19 15.92 -24.49
CA GLU A 32 -3.63 14.89 -25.43
C GLU A 32 -4.42 13.77 -24.72
N PRO A 33 -5.38 13.13 -25.41
CA PRO A 33 -6.18 12.05 -24.81
C PRO A 33 -5.28 10.91 -24.32
N PRO A 34 -5.69 10.17 -23.27
CA PRO A 34 -4.86 9.12 -22.70
C PRO A 34 -4.54 8.04 -23.73
N ASP A 35 -3.26 7.75 -23.91
CA ASP A 35 -2.77 6.72 -24.81
C ASP A 35 -2.22 5.52 -24.02
N SER A 36 -2.82 4.35 -24.27
CA SER A 36 -2.36 3.05 -23.77
C SER A 36 -0.87 2.77 -24.03
N LYS A 37 -0.29 3.30 -25.11
CA LYS A 37 1.14 3.13 -25.43
C LYS A 37 2.03 3.91 -24.48
N VAL A 38 1.57 5.05 -23.96
CA VAL A 38 2.30 5.83 -22.96
C VAL A 38 2.38 5.02 -21.66
N LEU A 39 1.26 4.43 -21.23
CA LEU A 39 1.23 3.55 -20.06
C LEU A 39 2.18 2.35 -20.22
N ALA A 40 2.10 1.64 -21.35
CA ALA A 40 2.99 0.50 -21.61
C ALA A 40 4.48 0.90 -21.60
N ARG A 41 4.81 2.09 -22.14
CA ARG A 41 6.18 2.63 -22.08
C ARG A 41 6.59 2.92 -20.64
N CYS A 42 5.74 3.60 -19.86
CA CYS A 42 6.01 3.92 -18.45
C CYS A 42 6.23 2.66 -17.61
N ILE A 43 5.44 1.59 -17.83
CA ILE A 43 5.66 0.28 -17.19
C ILE A 43 7.05 -0.26 -17.55
N GLY A 44 7.43 -0.23 -18.84
CA GLY A 44 8.74 -0.69 -19.29
C GLY A 44 9.93 0.16 -18.83
N GLU A 45 9.69 1.39 -18.35
CA GLU A 45 10.70 2.32 -17.81
C GLU A 45 10.78 2.26 -16.26
N LEU A 46 9.94 1.44 -15.61
CA LEU A 46 10.00 1.29 -14.15
C LEU A 46 11.38 0.77 -13.71
N PRO A 47 11.89 1.25 -12.56
CA PRO A 47 13.11 0.71 -12.00
C PRO A 47 12.97 -0.78 -11.71
N ALA A 48 14.03 -1.54 -11.97
CA ALA A 48 14.11 -2.93 -11.56
C ALA A 48 14.09 -3.02 -10.03
N LEU A 49 13.46 -4.07 -9.50
CA LEU A 49 13.41 -4.29 -8.06
C LEU A 49 14.81 -4.60 -7.49
N PRO A 50 15.22 -3.96 -6.38
CA PRO A 50 16.44 -4.32 -5.69
C PRO A 50 16.44 -5.78 -5.23
N LEU A 51 17.61 -6.41 -5.16
CA LEU A 51 17.75 -7.81 -4.74
C LEU A 51 17.09 -8.08 -3.37
N ALA A 52 17.28 -7.17 -2.41
CA ALA A 52 16.69 -7.31 -1.07
C ALA A 52 15.16 -7.31 -1.09
N LEU A 53 14.54 -6.55 -2.00
CA LEU A 53 13.10 -6.56 -2.19
C LEU A 53 12.63 -7.88 -2.82
N MET A 54 13.30 -8.38 -3.85
CA MET A 54 12.96 -9.67 -4.46
C MET A 54 13.03 -10.82 -3.44
N VAL A 55 14.09 -10.82 -2.62
CA VAL A 55 14.28 -11.78 -1.53
C VAL A 55 13.20 -11.66 -0.45
N ALA A 56 12.82 -10.44 -0.08
CA ALA A 56 11.73 -10.20 0.86
C ALA A 56 10.38 -10.67 0.30
N VAL A 57 10.09 -10.41 -0.98
CA VAL A 57 8.88 -10.90 -1.66
C VAL A 57 8.84 -12.42 -1.61
N GLN A 58 9.95 -13.08 -1.95
CA GLN A 58 10.03 -14.54 -1.90
C GLN A 58 9.81 -15.10 -0.48
N ALA A 59 10.39 -14.47 0.56
CA ALA A 59 10.20 -14.86 1.95
C ALA A 59 8.77 -14.63 2.48
N LEU A 60 8.02 -13.72 1.85
CA LEU A 60 6.64 -13.41 2.23
C LEU A 60 5.63 -14.26 1.47
N SER A 61 5.94 -14.67 0.23
CA SER A 61 5.08 -15.49 -0.62
C SER A 61 5.39 -16.99 -0.56
N SER A 62 6.48 -17.41 0.08
CA SER A 62 6.85 -18.82 0.24
C SER A 62 7.62 -19.07 1.54
N ASP A 63 7.44 -20.25 2.14
CA ASP A 63 8.12 -20.64 3.39
C ASP A 63 9.47 -21.35 3.15
N ASP A 64 9.94 -21.44 1.91
CA ASP A 64 11.12 -22.24 1.54
C ASP A 64 12.44 -21.45 1.51
N LEU A 65 12.40 -20.14 1.81
CA LEU A 65 13.59 -19.32 1.76
C LEU A 65 14.43 -19.43 3.05
N PRO A 66 15.72 -19.82 2.99
CA PRO A 66 16.56 -19.82 4.17
C PRO A 66 16.78 -18.39 4.68
N ALA A 67 16.72 -18.20 5.99
CA ALA A 67 16.91 -16.90 6.63
C ALA A 67 18.21 -16.19 6.23
N SER A 68 19.29 -16.95 5.98
CA SER A 68 20.57 -16.43 5.52
C SER A 68 20.49 -15.68 4.20
N ALA A 69 19.58 -16.05 3.28
CA ALA A 69 19.42 -15.34 2.02
C ALA A 69 18.89 -13.90 2.23
N CYS A 70 17.98 -13.72 3.21
CA CYS A 70 17.46 -12.41 3.58
C CYS A 70 18.55 -11.56 4.25
N VAL A 71 19.32 -12.16 5.17
CA VAL A 71 20.47 -11.52 5.80
C VAL A 71 21.47 -11.04 4.74
N ASP A 72 21.96 -11.93 3.88
CA ASP A 72 22.94 -11.62 2.84
C ASP A 72 22.45 -10.51 1.89
N ALA A 73 21.17 -10.50 1.56
CA ALA A 73 20.59 -9.50 0.66
C ALA A 73 20.50 -8.12 1.29
N VAL A 74 20.14 -8.05 2.58
CA VAL A 74 20.05 -6.79 3.33
C VAL A 74 21.45 -6.23 3.62
N GLU A 75 22.42 -7.07 3.99
CA GLU A 75 23.78 -6.62 4.32
C GLU A 75 24.54 -6.01 3.14
N ARG A 76 24.16 -6.39 1.91
CA ARG A 76 24.70 -5.78 0.68
C ARG A 76 24.25 -4.35 0.47
N ASP A 77 23.20 -3.90 1.16
CA ASP A 77 22.71 -2.53 1.15
C ASP A 77 22.83 -1.91 2.55
N GLN A 78 23.92 -1.16 2.76
CA GLN A 78 24.20 -0.51 4.04
C GLN A 78 23.07 0.44 4.48
N SER A 79 22.39 1.10 3.54
CA SER A 79 21.31 2.05 3.85
C SER A 79 20.07 1.32 4.37
N LEU A 80 19.73 0.18 3.73
CA LEU A 80 18.65 -0.70 4.13
C LEU A 80 18.96 -1.36 5.48
N ALA A 81 20.17 -1.87 5.69
CA ALA A 81 20.58 -2.44 6.96
C ALA A 81 20.43 -1.45 8.12
N VAL A 82 20.87 -0.20 7.94
CA VAL A 82 20.73 0.84 8.98
C VAL A 82 19.25 1.13 9.29
N ARG A 83 18.39 1.24 8.27
CA ARG A 83 16.95 1.47 8.46
C ARG A 83 16.28 0.29 9.17
N LEU A 84 16.59 -0.94 8.76
CA LEU A 84 16.09 -2.15 9.42
C LEU A 84 16.51 -2.18 10.89
N LEU A 85 17.78 -1.92 11.21
CA LEU A 85 18.26 -1.92 12.59
C LEU A 85 17.60 -0.84 13.44
N ARG A 86 17.36 0.36 12.88
CA ARG A 86 16.60 1.42 13.57
C ARG A 86 15.17 0.98 13.88
N LEU A 87 14.49 0.36 12.92
CA LEU A 87 13.15 -0.18 13.10
C LEU A 87 13.15 -1.29 14.17
N ALA A 88 14.07 -2.25 14.07
CA ALA A 88 14.17 -3.36 15.02
C ALA A 88 14.43 -2.91 16.46
N ASN A 89 15.16 -1.80 16.64
CA ASN A 89 15.43 -1.21 17.96
C ASN A 89 14.32 -0.23 18.43
N SER A 90 13.24 -0.02 17.67
CA SER A 90 12.16 0.87 18.09
C SER A 90 11.37 0.32 19.28
N ALA A 91 10.68 1.21 20.00
CA ALA A 91 9.86 0.83 21.15
C ALA A 91 8.73 -0.16 20.80
N PHE A 92 8.23 -0.13 19.57
CA PHE A 92 7.17 -1.03 19.08
C PHE A 92 7.66 -2.46 18.93
N TYR A 93 8.79 -2.66 18.24
CA TYR A 93 9.37 -3.99 18.06
C TYR A 93 10.10 -4.49 19.31
N GLY A 94 10.34 -3.59 20.27
CA GLY A 94 10.46 -3.96 21.69
C GLY A 94 11.69 -4.78 22.00
N ALA A 95 12.81 -4.50 21.34
CA ALA A 95 14.08 -5.13 21.66
C ALA A 95 14.44 -4.84 23.13
N ARG A 96 14.27 -5.84 24.02
CA ARG A 96 14.82 -5.82 25.40
C ARG A 96 16.36 -5.93 25.41
N GLY A 97 17.01 -5.76 24.27
CA GLY A 97 18.44 -5.78 24.02
C GLY A 97 18.77 -4.90 22.81
N HIS A 98 20.05 -4.67 22.55
CA HIS A 98 20.50 -3.91 21.39
C HIS A 98 20.61 -4.83 20.18
N VAL A 99 19.75 -4.66 19.17
CA VAL A 99 19.87 -5.38 17.90
C VAL A 99 21.02 -4.73 17.13
N ALA A 100 22.14 -5.46 16.97
CA ALA A 100 23.37 -4.91 16.41
C ALA A 100 23.67 -5.40 14.99
N SER A 101 23.08 -6.53 14.57
CA SER A 101 23.19 -7.04 13.20
C SER A 101 21.84 -7.46 12.58
N VAL A 102 21.85 -7.73 11.29
CA VAL A 102 20.65 -8.21 10.57
C VAL A 102 20.27 -9.60 11.06
N GLU A 103 21.23 -10.47 11.38
CA GLU A 103 20.98 -11.77 12.01
C GLU A 103 20.32 -11.63 13.36
N ASP A 104 20.75 -10.68 14.20
CA ASP A 104 20.10 -10.39 15.48
C ASP A 104 18.64 -9.99 15.26
N ALA A 105 18.38 -9.15 14.25
CA ALA A 105 17.03 -8.72 13.91
C ALA A 105 16.16 -9.89 13.46
N VAL A 106 16.68 -10.78 12.62
CA VAL A 106 15.99 -11.99 12.16
C VAL A 106 15.76 -12.96 13.32
N GLY A 107 16.74 -13.16 14.21
CA GLY A 107 16.61 -14.02 15.38
C GLY A 107 15.58 -13.52 16.40
N MET A 108 15.45 -12.19 16.54
CA MET A 108 14.54 -11.58 17.50
C MET A 108 13.12 -11.41 16.95
N LEU A 109 12.97 -10.87 15.74
CA LEU A 109 11.68 -10.52 15.13
C LEU A 109 11.08 -11.66 14.30
N GLY A 110 11.92 -12.60 13.88
CA GLY A 110 11.58 -13.62 12.89
C GLY A 110 11.79 -13.14 11.45
N LEU A 111 12.07 -14.09 10.56
CA LEU A 111 12.36 -13.85 9.15
C LEU A 111 11.24 -13.08 8.44
N ARG A 112 9.98 -13.46 8.66
CA ARG A 112 8.84 -12.88 7.94
C ARG A 112 8.58 -11.42 8.34
N THR A 113 8.75 -11.08 9.62
CA THR A 113 8.68 -9.68 10.10
C THR A 113 9.78 -8.83 9.46
N VAL A 114 11.03 -9.33 9.45
CA VAL A 114 12.14 -8.65 8.79
C VAL A 114 11.87 -8.49 7.29
N ALA A 115 11.35 -9.52 6.62
CA ALA A 115 10.99 -9.45 5.21
C ALA A 115 9.91 -8.39 4.94
N SER A 116 8.88 -8.27 5.77
CA SER A 116 7.88 -7.19 5.63
C SER A 116 8.50 -5.80 5.75
N VAL A 117 9.39 -5.59 6.73
CA VAL A 117 10.12 -4.33 6.89
C VAL A 117 11.00 -4.02 5.67
N VAL A 118 11.76 -5.01 5.21
CA VAL A 118 12.64 -4.88 4.04
C VAL A 118 11.81 -4.58 2.79
N ALA A 119 10.69 -5.25 2.59
CA ALA A 119 9.79 -5.01 1.48
C ALA A 119 9.27 -3.56 1.49
N ALA A 120 8.76 -3.09 2.64
CA ALA A 120 8.27 -1.72 2.78
C ALA A 120 9.37 -0.68 2.53
N VAL A 121 10.53 -0.80 3.19
CA VAL A 121 11.64 0.18 3.03
C VAL A 121 12.19 0.19 1.60
N SER A 122 12.34 -0.97 0.99
CA SER A 122 12.87 -1.09 -0.37
C SER A 122 11.86 -0.60 -1.41
N MET A 123 10.57 -0.91 -1.23
CA MET A 123 9.51 -0.45 -2.13
C MET A 123 9.34 1.07 -2.05
N ARG A 124 9.35 1.67 -0.84
CA ARG A 124 9.35 3.13 -0.68
C ARG A 124 10.48 3.77 -1.46
N SER A 125 11.69 3.22 -1.32
CA SER A 125 12.89 3.76 -1.97
C SER A 125 12.84 3.61 -3.49
N THR A 126 12.24 2.52 -3.98
CA THR A 126 12.06 2.25 -5.42
C THR A 126 11.03 3.20 -6.03
N LEU A 127 9.87 3.34 -5.40
CA LEU A 127 8.78 4.18 -5.89
C LEU A 127 9.08 5.69 -5.73
N ALA A 128 9.87 6.09 -4.74
CA ALA A 128 10.29 7.48 -4.58
C ALA A 128 11.19 7.99 -5.73
N LEU A 129 11.74 7.10 -6.57
CA LEU A 129 12.48 7.48 -7.78
C LEU A 129 11.58 7.89 -8.94
N VAL A 130 10.28 7.59 -8.84
CA VAL A 130 9.30 7.84 -9.88
C VAL A 130 8.90 9.33 -9.83
N PRO A 131 9.13 10.11 -10.90
CA PRO A 131 8.89 11.56 -10.88
C PRO A 131 7.40 11.90 -11.02
N CYS A 132 6.67 11.90 -9.90
CA CYS A 132 5.27 12.27 -9.85
C CYS A 132 5.10 13.76 -9.51
N ASN A 133 5.16 14.63 -10.52
CA ASN A 133 4.90 16.06 -10.32
C ASN A 133 3.45 16.26 -9.90
N GLY A 134 3.23 16.96 -8.78
CA GLY A 134 1.89 17.12 -8.28
C GLY A 134 1.31 15.78 -7.81
N PHE A 135 2.03 15.10 -6.93
CA PHE A 135 1.55 13.93 -6.23
C PHE A 135 2.14 13.95 -4.83
N CYS A 136 1.30 13.77 -3.80
CA CYS A 136 1.80 13.70 -2.44
C CYS A 136 2.25 12.27 -2.14
N PHE A 137 3.50 11.96 -2.50
CA PHE A 137 4.07 10.62 -2.29
C PHE A 137 3.96 10.13 -0.84
N GLU A 138 4.15 11.02 0.13
CA GLU A 138 4.04 10.67 1.56
C GLU A 138 2.62 10.27 1.98
N THR A 139 1.59 10.89 1.40
CA THR A 139 0.19 10.51 1.68
C THR A 139 -0.13 9.15 1.07
N TYR A 140 0.25 8.94 -0.19
CA TYR A 140 0.12 7.65 -0.85
C TYR A 140 0.85 6.53 -0.10
N TRP A 141 2.12 6.78 0.27
CA TRP A 141 2.94 5.79 0.94
C TRP A 141 2.38 5.44 2.33
N ARG A 142 1.90 6.45 3.07
CA ARG A 142 1.24 6.23 4.36
C ARG A 142 -0.01 5.35 4.20
N HIS A 143 -0.84 5.64 3.20
CA HIS A 143 -2.04 4.87 2.90
C HIS A 143 -1.68 3.41 2.55
N ALA A 144 -0.80 3.20 1.57
CA ALA A 144 -0.35 1.87 1.15
C ALA A 144 0.25 1.04 2.31
N LEU A 145 1.06 1.67 3.16
CA LEU A 145 1.64 1.00 4.33
C LEU A 145 0.59 0.69 5.41
N THR A 146 -0.37 1.59 5.63
CA THR A 146 -1.50 1.36 6.56
C THR A 146 -2.32 0.17 6.09
N THR A 147 -2.69 0.13 4.81
CA THR A 147 -3.40 -1.00 4.18
C THR A 147 -2.61 -2.30 4.31
N ALA A 148 -1.29 -2.28 4.09
CA ALA A 148 -0.42 -3.45 4.25
C ALA A 148 -0.44 -4.02 5.69
N ILE A 149 -0.31 -3.15 6.69
CA ILE A 149 -0.31 -3.55 8.11
C ILE A 149 -1.68 -4.13 8.49
N LEU A 150 -2.77 -3.46 8.11
CA LEU A 150 -4.14 -3.92 8.37
C LEU A 150 -4.40 -5.27 7.70
N ALA A 151 -4.02 -5.42 6.42
CA ALA A 151 -4.18 -6.68 5.69
C ALA A 151 -3.43 -7.82 6.38
N ARG A 152 -2.17 -7.61 6.77
CA ARG A 152 -1.37 -8.61 7.50
C ARG A 152 -2.06 -9.08 8.78
N GLU A 153 -2.62 -8.17 9.56
CA GLU A 153 -3.27 -8.50 10.83
C GLU A 153 -4.63 -9.18 10.62
N LEU A 154 -5.41 -8.74 9.64
CA LEU A 154 -6.68 -9.38 9.25
C LEU A 154 -6.47 -10.80 8.71
N ALA A 155 -5.37 -11.04 7.99
CA ALA A 155 -5.08 -12.33 7.37
C ALA A 155 -4.97 -13.46 8.41
N ARG A 156 -4.47 -13.13 9.61
CA ARG A 156 -4.41 -14.06 10.74
C ARG A 156 -5.79 -14.57 11.16
N GLN A 157 -6.83 -13.76 11.02
CA GLN A 157 -8.22 -14.15 11.31
C GLN A 157 -8.89 -14.85 10.12
N ALA A 158 -8.57 -14.42 8.90
CA ALA A 158 -9.12 -14.99 7.67
C ALA A 158 -8.53 -16.36 7.30
N VAL A 159 -7.52 -16.83 8.04
CA VAL A 159 -6.72 -18.03 7.71
C VAL A 159 -6.03 -17.90 6.34
N LEU A 160 -5.61 -16.67 6.02
CA LEU A 160 -4.81 -16.36 4.85
C LEU A 160 -3.35 -16.15 5.26
N ASP A 161 -2.44 -16.26 4.30
CA ASP A 161 -1.02 -16.01 4.54
C ASP A 161 -0.79 -14.51 4.85
N PRO A 162 -0.27 -14.15 6.04
CA PRO A 162 -0.08 -12.74 6.40
C PRO A 162 0.97 -12.00 5.57
N GLY A 163 1.97 -12.70 5.04
CA GLY A 163 3.01 -12.08 4.22
C GLY A 163 2.49 -11.73 2.83
N GLU A 164 1.71 -12.61 2.21
CA GLU A 164 1.00 -12.31 0.97
C GLU A 164 0.02 -11.15 1.15
N ALA A 165 -0.75 -11.14 2.24
CA ALA A 165 -1.67 -10.04 2.56
C ALA A 165 -0.96 -8.71 2.76
N PHE A 166 0.20 -8.71 3.44
CA PHE A 166 1.03 -7.53 3.58
C PHE A 166 1.49 -7.00 2.22
N LEU A 167 2.01 -7.86 1.34
CA LEU A 167 2.47 -7.46 0.01
C LEU A 167 1.34 -6.93 -0.86
N ALA A 168 0.20 -7.61 -0.88
CA ALA A 168 -0.96 -7.18 -1.66
C ALA A 168 -1.49 -5.83 -1.17
N GLY A 169 -1.60 -5.64 0.15
CA GLY A 169 -1.97 -4.34 0.73
C GLY A 169 -0.96 -3.24 0.46
N LEU A 170 0.34 -3.54 0.44
CA LEU A 170 1.39 -2.55 0.15
C LEU A 170 1.36 -2.08 -1.32
N LEU A 171 0.88 -2.93 -2.23
CA LEU A 171 0.95 -2.71 -3.67
C LEU A 171 -0.40 -2.45 -4.34
N HIS A 172 -1.51 -2.50 -3.61
CA HIS A 172 -2.86 -2.41 -4.18
C HIS A 172 -3.06 -1.17 -5.07
N ASP A 173 -2.48 -0.03 -4.66
CA ASP A 173 -2.59 1.24 -5.39
C ASP A 173 -1.37 1.61 -6.23
N VAL A 174 -0.44 0.67 -6.49
CA VAL A 174 0.76 0.97 -7.29
C VAL A 174 0.44 1.50 -8.70
N GLY A 175 -0.73 1.14 -9.24
CA GLY A 175 -1.20 1.68 -10.51
C GLY A 175 -1.50 3.18 -10.49
N GLN A 176 -1.89 3.76 -9.34
CA GLN A 176 -2.19 5.20 -9.23
C GLN A 176 -0.93 6.04 -9.51
N LEU A 177 0.22 5.61 -8.98
CA LEU A 177 1.51 6.24 -9.27
C LEU A 177 1.75 6.29 -10.78
N LEU A 178 1.46 5.20 -11.47
CA LEU A 178 1.79 5.06 -12.88
C LEU A 178 0.80 5.79 -13.78
N LEU A 179 -0.48 5.89 -13.38
CA LEU A 179 -1.45 6.78 -14.01
C LEU A 179 -1.02 8.25 -13.90
N VAL A 180 -0.51 8.67 -12.74
CA VAL A 180 -0.02 10.05 -12.56
C VAL A 180 1.22 10.31 -13.42
N VAL A 181 2.16 9.37 -13.50
CA VAL A 181 3.36 9.50 -14.34
C VAL A 181 3.01 9.57 -15.81
N ALA A 182 2.08 8.73 -16.26
CA ALA A 182 1.70 8.63 -17.66
C ALA A 182 0.81 9.79 -18.10
N HIS A 183 -0.15 10.18 -17.26
CA HIS A 183 -1.27 11.06 -17.61
C HIS A 183 -1.68 11.99 -16.45
N ALA A 184 -0.75 12.79 -15.93
CA ALA A 184 -0.95 13.63 -14.74
C ALA A 184 -2.24 14.47 -14.77
N ASP A 185 -2.52 15.21 -15.86
CA ASP A 185 -3.71 16.07 -15.96
C ASP A 185 -5.02 15.25 -15.93
N TRP A 186 -5.00 14.04 -16.50
CA TRP A 186 -6.15 13.15 -16.52
C TRP A 186 -6.37 12.45 -15.17
N ALA A 187 -5.29 12.09 -14.49
CA ALA A 187 -5.35 11.58 -13.12
C ALA A 187 -5.91 12.65 -12.17
N GLU A 188 -5.48 13.91 -12.29
CA GLU A 188 -6.05 15.04 -11.53
C GLU A 188 -7.55 15.22 -11.84
N ARG A 189 -7.94 15.11 -13.12
CA ARG A 189 -9.35 15.20 -13.51
C ARG A 189 -10.20 14.04 -12.99
N ALA A 190 -9.65 12.83 -12.92
CA ALA A 190 -10.31 11.66 -12.35
C ALA A 190 -10.54 11.80 -10.85
N LEU A 191 -9.54 12.30 -10.11
CA LEU A 191 -9.70 12.67 -8.70
C LEU A 191 -10.82 13.69 -8.50
N GLN A 192 -10.85 14.75 -9.32
CA GLN A 192 -11.91 15.77 -9.25
C GLN A 192 -13.29 15.19 -9.58
N MET A 193 -13.40 14.30 -10.57
CA MET A 193 -14.67 13.63 -10.92
C MET A 193 -15.14 12.70 -9.79
N SER A 194 -14.25 11.88 -9.24
CA SER A 194 -14.55 11.02 -8.09
C SER A 194 -15.15 11.82 -6.94
N HIS A 195 -14.53 12.97 -6.62
CA HIS A 195 -15.03 13.90 -5.63
C HIS A 195 -16.40 14.50 -6.00
N ASP A 196 -16.53 15.10 -7.18
CA ASP A 196 -17.74 15.86 -7.55
C ASP A 196 -18.97 14.97 -7.75
N GLU A 197 -18.77 13.76 -8.26
CA GLU A 197 -19.83 12.79 -8.52
C GLU A 197 -20.03 11.79 -7.36
N GLN A 198 -19.17 11.82 -6.33
CA GLN A 198 -19.17 10.88 -5.20
C GLN A 198 -19.11 9.42 -5.68
N ILE A 199 -18.21 9.15 -6.62
CA ILE A 199 -17.94 7.82 -7.18
C ILE A 199 -16.53 7.37 -6.80
N ASP A 200 -16.30 6.06 -6.85
CA ASP A 200 -14.98 5.48 -6.64
C ASP A 200 -13.95 6.04 -7.63
N LEU A 201 -12.70 6.25 -7.19
CA LEU A 201 -11.64 6.79 -8.04
C LEU A 201 -11.35 5.86 -9.23
N CYS A 202 -11.37 4.55 -9.01
CA CYS A 202 -11.14 3.55 -10.04
C CYS A 202 -12.22 3.60 -11.13
N GLU A 203 -13.47 3.95 -10.77
CA GLU A 203 -14.55 4.19 -11.73
C GLU A 203 -14.33 5.50 -12.50
N ALA A 204 -13.91 6.58 -11.84
CA ALA A 204 -13.60 7.84 -12.51
C ALA A 204 -12.43 7.71 -13.51
N GLU A 205 -11.39 6.97 -13.15
CA GLU A 205 -10.25 6.62 -14.02
C GLU A 205 -10.72 5.84 -15.25
N ARG A 206 -11.56 4.82 -15.08
CA ARG A 206 -12.13 4.08 -16.23
C ARG A 206 -12.94 4.97 -17.16
N ARG A 207 -13.71 5.94 -16.64
CA ARG A 207 -14.51 6.86 -17.47
C ARG A 207 -13.66 7.86 -18.26
N LEU A 208 -12.56 8.34 -17.69
CA LEU A 208 -11.75 9.42 -18.27
C LEU A 208 -10.51 8.92 -19.01
N ILE A 209 -9.87 7.88 -18.48
CA ILE A 209 -8.61 7.30 -18.95
C ILE A 209 -8.87 6.00 -19.73
N GLY A 210 -9.96 5.30 -19.42
CA GLY A 210 -10.31 4.02 -20.05
C GLY A 210 -9.76 2.79 -19.33
N VAL A 211 -9.03 2.99 -18.22
CA VAL A 211 -8.45 1.93 -17.38
C VAL A 211 -8.39 2.42 -15.94
N GLY A 212 -8.58 1.51 -14.98
CA GLY A 212 -8.43 1.78 -13.55
C GLY A 212 -7.02 1.49 -13.02
N HIS A 213 -6.66 2.06 -11.88
CA HIS A 213 -5.37 1.80 -11.24
C HIS A 213 -5.20 0.36 -10.76
N ASP A 214 -6.28 -0.38 -10.50
CA ASP A 214 -6.25 -1.80 -10.18
C ASP A 214 -5.69 -2.64 -11.35
N GLU A 215 -6.17 -2.38 -12.57
CA GLU A 215 -5.70 -3.01 -13.79
C GLU A 215 -4.26 -2.61 -14.12
N VAL A 216 -3.94 -1.32 -13.99
CA VAL A 216 -2.56 -0.83 -14.19
C VAL A 216 -1.62 -1.43 -13.15
N GLY A 217 -2.04 -1.49 -11.89
CA GLY A 217 -1.26 -2.07 -10.79
C GLY A 217 -0.96 -3.55 -11.02
N ALA A 218 -1.94 -4.31 -11.51
CA ALA A 218 -1.75 -5.70 -11.89
C ALA A 218 -0.68 -5.86 -13.00
N GLU A 219 -0.71 -5.01 -14.03
CA GLU A 219 0.32 -5.02 -15.08
C GLU A 219 1.72 -4.68 -14.56
N VAL A 220 1.82 -3.73 -13.62
CA VAL A 220 3.08 -3.42 -12.92
C VAL A 220 3.61 -4.63 -12.16
N MET A 221 2.74 -5.31 -11.42
CA MET A 221 3.12 -6.50 -10.65
C MET A 221 3.54 -7.66 -11.56
N ARG A 222 2.88 -7.86 -12.70
CA ARG A 222 3.31 -8.84 -13.72
C ARG A 222 4.66 -8.47 -14.32
N HIS A 223 4.90 -7.19 -14.60
CA HIS A 223 6.18 -6.70 -15.10
C HIS A 223 7.32 -6.99 -14.11
N TRP A 224 7.05 -6.86 -12.81
CA TRP A 224 7.99 -7.21 -11.74
C TRP A 224 8.00 -8.70 -11.35
N HIS A 225 7.26 -9.55 -12.08
CA HIS A 225 7.19 -11.00 -11.86
C HIS A 225 6.69 -11.41 -10.46
N PHE A 226 5.76 -10.66 -9.88
CA PHE A 226 5.07 -11.10 -8.68
C PHE A 226 4.20 -12.34 -8.96
N PRO A 227 3.98 -13.21 -7.95
CA PRO A 227 3.04 -14.33 -8.04
C PRO A 227 1.65 -13.89 -8.48
N GLU A 228 1.01 -14.66 -9.38
CA GLU A 228 -0.32 -14.34 -9.93
C GLU A 228 -1.39 -14.16 -8.84
N ARG A 229 -1.30 -14.88 -7.71
CA ARG A 229 -2.23 -14.69 -6.58
C ARG A 229 -2.22 -13.25 -6.03
N LEU A 230 -1.04 -12.61 -6.00
CA LEU A 230 -0.90 -11.23 -5.57
C LEU A 230 -1.37 -10.26 -6.67
N VAL A 231 -1.08 -10.59 -7.94
CA VAL A 231 -1.56 -9.83 -9.10
C VAL A 231 -3.09 -9.81 -9.12
N ASP A 232 -3.74 -10.95 -8.93
CA ASP A 232 -5.20 -11.06 -8.87
C ASP A 232 -5.78 -10.29 -7.68
N ALA A 233 -5.10 -10.30 -6.53
CA ALA A 233 -5.53 -9.55 -5.36
C ALA A 233 -5.53 -8.03 -5.64
N VAL A 234 -4.50 -7.52 -6.31
CA VAL A 234 -4.41 -6.12 -6.72
C VAL A 234 -5.37 -5.80 -7.87
N ALA A 235 -5.56 -6.68 -8.84
CA ALA A 235 -6.51 -6.46 -9.93
C ALA A 235 -7.98 -6.37 -9.45
N ALA A 236 -8.31 -7.05 -8.37
CA ALA A 236 -9.67 -7.22 -7.89
C ALA A 236 -9.96 -6.55 -6.54
N HIS A 237 -9.09 -5.68 -6.03
CA HIS A 237 -9.29 -5.09 -4.70
C HIS A 237 -10.50 -4.14 -4.61
N HIS A 238 -10.98 -3.57 -5.72
CA HIS A 238 -12.24 -2.81 -5.77
C HIS A 238 -13.49 -3.68 -5.97
N VAL A 239 -13.32 -4.82 -6.66
CA VAL A 239 -14.38 -5.80 -6.92
C VAL A 239 -13.87 -7.20 -6.56
N PRO A 240 -13.93 -7.57 -5.27
CA PRO A 240 -13.26 -8.78 -4.79
C PRO A 240 -13.72 -10.08 -5.45
N LEU A 241 -12.75 -10.94 -5.73
CA LEU A 241 -12.99 -12.31 -6.18
C LEU A 241 -13.68 -13.14 -5.09
N PRO A 242 -14.42 -14.20 -5.45
CA PRO A 242 -14.93 -15.17 -4.48
C PRO A 242 -13.79 -15.88 -3.74
N ALA A 243 -14.05 -16.32 -2.51
CA ALA A 243 -13.10 -17.09 -1.72
C ALA A 243 -12.77 -18.45 -2.40
N SER A 244 -11.53 -18.91 -2.24
CA SER A 244 -11.15 -20.27 -2.61
C SER A 244 -11.77 -21.29 -1.64
N PRO A 245 -11.98 -22.55 -2.05
CA PRO A 245 -12.49 -23.58 -1.15
C PRO A 245 -11.59 -23.75 0.10
N GLY A 246 -12.16 -23.52 1.28
CA GLY A 246 -11.45 -23.62 2.56
C GLY A 246 -11.04 -22.28 3.18
N ASP A 247 -10.97 -21.21 2.38
CA ASP A 247 -10.70 -19.86 2.88
C ASP A 247 -12.01 -19.20 3.34
N ARG A 248 -11.92 -18.32 4.35
CA ARG A 248 -13.06 -17.52 4.82
C ARG A 248 -13.40 -16.40 3.84
N MET A 249 -12.39 -15.87 3.17
CA MET A 249 -12.51 -14.84 2.13
C MET A 249 -11.32 -14.91 1.17
N SER A 250 -11.44 -14.27 0.01
CA SER A 250 -10.32 -14.13 -0.94
C SER A 250 -9.30 -13.11 -0.44
N LEU A 251 -8.08 -13.18 -0.99
CA LEU A 251 -7.05 -12.19 -0.72
C LEU A 251 -7.47 -10.79 -1.17
N SER A 252 -8.13 -10.65 -2.33
CA SER A 252 -8.70 -9.38 -2.80
C SER A 252 -9.76 -8.82 -1.84
N ALA A 253 -10.60 -9.66 -1.25
CA ALA A 253 -11.63 -9.22 -0.31
C ALA A 253 -11.02 -8.72 1.00
N LEU A 254 -9.94 -9.38 1.43
CA LEU A 254 -9.18 -8.96 2.60
C LEU A 254 -8.45 -7.64 2.35
N VAL A 255 -7.85 -7.45 1.19
CA VAL A 255 -7.19 -6.19 0.81
C VAL A 255 -8.20 -5.06 0.70
N HIS A 256 -9.35 -5.30 0.05
CA HIS A 256 -10.47 -4.36 0.00
C HIS A 256 -10.88 -3.90 1.41
N LEU A 257 -10.97 -4.84 2.34
CA LEU A 257 -11.34 -4.53 3.71
C LEU A 257 -10.28 -3.72 4.46
N ALA A 258 -9.01 -4.09 4.29
CA ALA A 258 -7.89 -3.35 4.85
C ALA A 258 -7.84 -1.92 4.30
N ASP A 259 -8.15 -1.75 3.01
CA ASP A 259 -8.19 -0.47 2.32
C ASP A 259 -9.31 0.44 2.85
N LEU A 260 -10.53 -0.11 3.02
CA LEU A 260 -11.64 0.62 3.66
C LEU A 260 -11.29 1.07 5.10
N LEU A 261 -10.60 0.23 5.87
CA LEU A 261 -10.12 0.59 7.20
C LEU A 261 -9.01 1.65 7.16
N ALA A 262 -8.09 1.58 6.20
CA ALA A 262 -7.04 2.58 6.03
C ALA A 262 -7.64 3.95 5.69
N HIS A 263 -8.60 4.00 4.76
CA HIS A 263 -9.38 5.21 4.46
C HIS A 263 -10.09 5.78 5.69
N HIS A 264 -10.64 4.92 6.55
CA HIS A 264 -11.22 5.35 7.81
C HIS A 264 -10.16 5.94 8.78
N MET A 265 -8.96 5.36 8.83
CA MET A 265 -7.86 5.89 9.64
C MET A 265 -7.31 7.22 9.12
N ASP A 266 -7.35 7.43 7.80
CA ASP A 266 -6.90 8.67 7.16
C ASP A 266 -7.92 9.81 7.30
N ALA A 267 -9.22 9.50 7.49
CA ALA A 267 -10.25 10.48 7.84
C ALA A 267 -10.02 11.01 9.28
N GLU A 268 -10.17 12.33 9.49
CA GLU A 268 -9.79 13.04 10.72
C GLU A 268 -10.20 12.34 12.05
N ASP A 269 -9.34 12.47 13.08
CA ASP A 269 -9.55 11.94 14.42
C ASP A 269 -10.94 12.33 14.99
N GLY A 270 -11.81 11.33 15.22
CA GLY A 270 -13.03 11.51 16.01
C GLY A 270 -14.32 10.95 15.43
N VAL A 271 -14.32 10.39 14.21
CA VAL A 271 -15.45 9.60 13.70
C VAL A 271 -15.28 8.15 14.18
N PRO A 272 -16.17 7.61 15.03
CA PRO A 272 -16.09 6.21 15.42
C PRO A 272 -16.26 5.32 14.18
N PHE A 273 -15.40 4.31 14.04
CA PHE A 273 -15.63 3.24 13.07
C PHE A 273 -16.94 2.53 13.44
N SER A 274 -17.98 2.68 12.63
CA SER A 274 -19.17 1.83 12.75
C SER A 274 -18.99 0.61 11.87
N VAL A 275 -19.18 -0.58 12.44
CA VAL A 275 -19.13 -1.88 11.74
C VAL A 275 -20.29 -2.02 10.70
N GLY A 276 -21.05 -0.95 10.44
CA GLY A 276 -22.32 -0.97 9.70
C GLY A 276 -22.21 -0.58 8.23
N GLU A 277 -22.83 -1.43 7.38
CA GLU A 277 -22.94 -1.40 5.91
C GLU A 277 -21.61 -1.53 5.13
N ARG A 278 -20.95 -2.70 5.25
CA ARG A 278 -19.90 -3.35 4.40
C ARG A 278 -18.71 -3.82 5.27
N PRO A 279 -17.99 -4.92 4.97
CA PRO A 279 -18.30 -6.21 4.34
C PRO A 279 -18.70 -7.25 5.41
N ASP A 280 -18.70 -8.56 5.11
CA ASP A 280 -19.09 -9.66 6.01
C ASP A 280 -18.12 -9.84 7.21
N TRP A 281 -18.07 -8.87 8.13
CA TRP A 281 -17.28 -8.91 9.37
C TRP A 281 -17.59 -10.13 10.23
N ASP A 282 -18.85 -10.58 10.19
CA ASP A 282 -19.32 -11.77 10.87
C ASP A 282 -18.55 -13.01 10.39
N SER A 283 -18.25 -13.11 9.09
CA SER A 283 -17.43 -14.19 8.52
C SER A 283 -15.99 -14.23 9.04
N LEU A 284 -15.44 -13.07 9.43
CA LEU A 284 -14.11 -12.91 10.02
C LEU A 284 -14.08 -13.07 11.54
N CYS A 285 -15.25 -13.16 12.20
CA CYS A 285 -15.37 -13.20 13.65
C CYS A 285 -14.66 -12.03 14.34
N VAL A 286 -14.70 -10.85 13.71
CA VAL A 286 -14.06 -9.63 14.20
C VAL A 286 -15.10 -8.79 14.95
N ASP A 287 -14.78 -8.40 16.18
CA ASP A 287 -15.61 -7.51 17.01
C ASP A 287 -15.02 -6.09 17.11
N GLU A 288 -15.78 -5.16 17.70
CA GLU A 288 -15.37 -3.77 17.88
C GLU A 288 -14.11 -3.62 18.74
N ALA A 289 -13.91 -4.53 19.71
CA ALA A 289 -12.72 -4.54 20.56
C ALA A 289 -11.46 -4.93 19.77
N PHE A 290 -11.57 -5.95 18.90
CA PHE A 290 -10.50 -6.34 17.99
C PHE A 290 -10.17 -5.19 17.04
N LEU A 291 -11.16 -4.55 16.42
CA LEU A 291 -10.96 -3.44 15.50
C LEU A 291 -10.27 -2.26 16.19
N SER A 292 -10.74 -1.85 17.37
CA SER A 292 -10.12 -0.78 18.15
C SER A 292 -8.64 -1.09 18.45
N SER A 293 -8.36 -2.33 18.89
CA SER A 293 -6.99 -2.79 19.14
C SER A 293 -6.14 -2.86 17.88
N LEU A 294 -6.72 -3.24 16.75
CA LEU A 294 -6.05 -3.32 15.45
C LEU A 294 -5.67 -1.92 14.96
N LEU A 295 -6.60 -0.97 15.00
CA LEU A 295 -6.35 0.42 14.59
C LEU A 295 -5.27 1.07 15.46
N GLU A 296 -5.31 0.87 16.79
CA GLU A 296 -4.29 1.39 17.70
C GLU A 296 -2.90 0.80 17.42
N ARG A 297 -2.82 -0.54 17.23
CA ARG A 297 -1.55 -1.20 16.86
C ARG A 297 -1.02 -0.72 15.52
N THR A 298 -1.89 -0.53 14.54
CA THR A 298 -1.54 -0.01 13.21
C THR A 298 -0.98 1.40 13.30
N LYS A 299 -1.62 2.30 14.07
CA LYS A 299 -1.10 3.66 14.33
C LYS A 299 0.29 3.63 14.94
N ASN A 300 0.51 2.76 15.94
CA ASN A 300 1.81 2.62 16.60
C ASN A 300 2.90 2.09 15.66
N GLU A 301 2.61 1.07 14.85
CA GLU A 301 3.57 0.52 13.88
C GLU A 301 3.88 1.51 12.76
N LEU A 302 2.87 2.21 12.24
CA LEU A 302 3.04 3.22 11.20
C LEU A 302 4.00 4.33 11.65
N SER A 303 3.84 4.83 12.89
CA SER A 303 4.72 5.87 13.46
C SER A 303 6.21 5.45 13.50
N VAL A 304 6.47 4.15 13.57
CA VAL A 304 7.82 3.59 13.60
C VAL A 304 8.43 3.58 12.20
N PHE A 305 7.65 3.26 11.17
CA PHE A 305 8.07 3.40 9.77
C PHE A 305 8.27 4.85 9.33
N GLU A 306 7.51 5.78 9.89
CA GLU A 306 7.65 7.22 9.59
C GLU A 306 8.88 7.85 10.26
N SER A 307 9.35 7.27 11.36
CA SER A 307 10.48 7.81 12.15
C SER A 307 11.86 7.21 11.83
N ALA A 308 11.92 6.15 11.01
CA ALA A 308 13.15 5.39 10.70
C ALA A 308 13.92 5.90 9.47
#